data_AF-A0A9R0D3C1-F1
#
_entry.id   AF-A0A9R0D3C1-F1
#
_cell.length_a   1.000
_cell.length_b   1.000
_cell.length_c   1.000
_cell.angle_alpha   90.00
_cell.angle_beta   90.00
_cell.angle_gamma   90.00
#
_symmetry.space_group_name_H-M   'P 1'
#
loop_
_entity.id
_entity.type
_entity.pdbx_description
1 polymer ?
#
loop_
_entity_poly.entity_id
_entity_poly.type
_entity_poly.pdbx_seq_one_letter_code
_entity_poly.pdbx_strand_id
1 'polypeptide(L)'
;MLCQTKVAALLFLAVISPSFGDPVGDRQQEECKKMSTCASCITKSFCTWCVTKSKCTKQSCGNDNIIFPKEYSAIMAGPQFCPRVVEPEEMLTLKSGAKQIIEVKITQIHLYMAFTPWKCKIDYNGEQMTVVAMLLGDKVFCETVLLTNDSHEPSRSGSVSVLWDYSKSFDGSIPFKVCRCDLDPLCNACNKLTDA
;
A
#
# COMPACT_ATOMS: atom_id res chain seq x y z
N MET A 1 0.83 -87.12 20.67
CA MET A 1 -0.55 -86.68 20.97
C MET A 1 -0.62 -85.18 20.74
N LEU A 2 -1.33 -84.75 19.69
CA LEU A 2 -1.51 -83.34 19.34
C LEU A 2 -2.34 -82.63 20.42
N CYS A 3 -1.92 -81.44 20.84
CA CYS A 3 -2.82 -80.48 21.46
C CYS A 3 -2.64 -79.13 20.75
N GLN A 4 -3.60 -78.81 19.88
CA GLN A 4 -3.75 -77.50 19.28
C GLN A 4 -4.42 -76.58 20.31
N THR A 5 -3.95 -75.34 20.44
CA THR A 5 -4.74 -74.29 21.09
C THR A 5 -4.56 -72.97 20.36
N LYS A 6 -5.70 -72.33 20.10
CA LYS A 6 -5.94 -71.33 19.08
C LYS A 6 -5.35 -69.97 19.45
N VAL A 7 -4.68 -69.32 18.50
CA VAL A 7 -4.30 -67.90 18.57
C VAL A 7 -5.57 -67.08 18.35
N ALA A 8 -6.01 -66.36 19.37
CA ALA A 8 -7.10 -65.40 19.27
C ALA A 8 -6.55 -64.08 18.69
N ALA A 9 -6.91 -63.77 17.45
CA ALA A 9 -6.59 -62.49 16.83
C ALA A 9 -7.49 -61.38 17.44
N LEU A 10 -6.88 -60.53 18.26
CA LEU A 10 -7.50 -59.28 18.72
C LEU A 10 -7.53 -58.28 17.55
N LEU A 11 -8.71 -58.15 16.93
CA LEU A 11 -9.03 -57.08 15.99
C LEU A 11 -9.10 -55.75 16.77
N PHE A 12 -8.01 -54.99 16.75
CA PHE A 12 -8.04 -53.57 17.08
C PHE A 12 -8.80 -52.83 15.98
N LEU A 13 -10.09 -52.56 16.21
CA LEU A 13 -10.82 -51.55 15.46
C LEU A 13 -10.21 -50.19 15.80
N ALA A 14 -9.28 -49.73 14.95
CA ALA A 14 -8.85 -48.34 14.96
C ALA A 14 -10.09 -47.49 14.66
N VAL A 15 -10.60 -46.80 15.67
CA VAL A 15 -11.56 -45.72 15.50
C VAL A 15 -10.79 -44.57 14.86
N ILE A 16 -10.72 -44.58 13.53
CA ILE A 16 -10.24 -43.44 12.76
C ILE A 16 -11.29 -42.36 12.96
N SER A 17 -11.07 -41.50 13.94
CA SER A 17 -11.80 -40.24 14.03
C SER A 17 -11.44 -39.48 12.76
N PRO A 18 -12.39 -39.14 11.87
CA PRO A 18 -12.07 -38.23 10.79
C PRO A 18 -11.79 -36.89 11.46
N SER A 19 -10.52 -36.48 11.49
CA SER A 19 -10.17 -35.09 11.69
C SER A 19 -10.71 -34.33 10.48
N PHE A 20 -11.99 -33.95 10.55
CA PHE A 20 -12.61 -32.95 9.69
C PHE A 20 -11.98 -31.59 10.04
N GLY A 21 -10.76 -31.40 9.56
CA GLY A 21 -10.16 -30.10 9.36
C GLY A 21 -10.02 -29.93 7.86
N ASP A 22 -11.09 -29.50 7.20
CA ASP A 22 -11.00 -29.07 5.80
C ASP A 22 -9.89 -28.01 5.68
N PRO A 23 -8.96 -28.11 4.71
CA PRO A 23 -8.12 -26.98 4.32
C PRO A 23 -8.93 -26.05 3.40
N VAL A 24 -10.18 -25.76 3.76
CA VAL A 24 -10.94 -24.67 3.15
C VAL A 24 -10.40 -23.42 3.81
N GLY A 25 -9.46 -22.76 3.13
CA GLY A 25 -8.94 -21.47 3.56
C GLY A 25 -10.08 -20.56 3.98
N ASP A 26 -9.99 -20.00 5.19
CA ASP A 26 -11.00 -19.13 5.77
C ASP A 26 -11.39 -18.04 4.77
N ARG A 27 -12.60 -18.13 4.22
CA ARG A 27 -13.09 -17.23 3.15
C ARG A 27 -12.88 -15.76 3.49
N GLN A 28 -13.09 -15.40 4.75
CA GLN A 28 -12.91 -14.03 5.23
C GLN A 28 -11.43 -13.62 5.22
N GLN A 29 -10.51 -14.53 5.52
CA GLN A 29 -9.07 -14.27 5.42
C GLN A 29 -8.65 -14.01 3.96
N GLU A 30 -9.22 -14.75 3.00
CA GLU A 30 -8.95 -14.52 1.57
C GLU A 30 -9.56 -13.21 1.08
N GLU A 31 -10.71 -12.79 1.61
CA GLU A 31 -11.25 -11.45 1.35
C GLU A 31 -10.34 -10.34 1.89
N CYS A 32 -9.78 -10.49 3.10
CA CYS A 32 -8.82 -9.53 3.64
C CYS A 32 -7.56 -9.42 2.77
N LYS A 33 -6.99 -10.55 2.33
CA LYS A 33 -5.74 -10.58 1.53
C LYS A 33 -5.85 -9.86 0.18
N LYS A 34 -7.05 -9.72 -0.38
CA LYS A 34 -7.28 -9.00 -1.64
C LYS A 34 -7.12 -7.48 -1.49
N MET A 35 -7.20 -6.95 -0.28
CA MET A 35 -7.10 -5.52 -0.01
C MET A 35 -5.65 -5.14 0.25
N SER A 36 -5.11 -4.28 -0.62
CA SER A 36 -3.72 -3.81 -0.56
C SER A 36 -3.54 -2.47 0.16
N THR A 37 -4.64 -1.81 0.54
CA THR A 37 -4.64 -0.52 1.25
C THR A 37 -5.28 -0.64 2.63
N CYS A 38 -4.81 0.16 3.58
CA CYS A 38 -5.30 0.17 4.95
C CYS A 38 -6.76 0.57 5.02
N ALA A 39 -7.14 1.68 4.39
CA ALA A 39 -8.49 2.23 4.42
C ALA A 39 -9.52 1.24 3.86
N SER A 40 -9.20 0.57 2.75
CA SER A 40 -10.05 -0.49 2.19
C SER A 40 -10.15 -1.68 3.14
N CYS A 41 -9.02 -2.12 3.72
CA CYS A 41 -8.96 -3.26 4.63
C CYS A 41 -9.97 -3.14 5.78
N ILE A 42 -9.94 -2.00 6.47
CA ILE A 42 -10.73 -1.78 7.68
C ILE A 42 -12.20 -1.41 7.40
N THR A 43 -12.63 -1.36 6.14
CA THR A 43 -14.07 -1.31 5.82
C THR A 43 -14.77 -2.62 6.14
N LYS A 44 -14.02 -3.72 6.28
CA LYS A 44 -14.53 -5.02 6.71
C LYS A 44 -14.31 -5.17 8.20
N SER A 45 -15.40 -5.33 8.96
CA SER A 45 -15.36 -5.48 10.42
C SER A 45 -14.60 -6.72 10.91
N PHE A 46 -14.29 -7.68 10.03
CA PHE A 46 -13.51 -8.88 10.36
C PHE A 46 -12.04 -8.80 9.90
N CYS A 47 -11.61 -7.70 9.27
CA CYS A 47 -10.23 -7.50 8.86
C CYS A 47 -9.54 -6.47 9.77
N THR A 48 -8.23 -6.59 9.89
CA THR A 48 -7.34 -5.63 10.58
C THR A 48 -6.17 -5.32 9.66
N TRP A 49 -5.57 -4.14 9.84
CA TRP A 49 -4.36 -3.76 9.13
C TRP A 49 -3.14 -3.84 10.04
N CYS A 50 -2.15 -4.65 9.64
CA CYS A 50 -0.85 -4.72 10.30
C CYS A 50 0.08 -3.68 9.67
N VAL A 51 0.41 -2.62 10.41
CA VAL A 51 1.06 -1.44 9.86
C VAL A 51 2.46 -1.76 9.33
N THR A 52 3.32 -2.37 10.14
CA THR A 52 4.70 -2.68 9.76
C THR A 52 4.74 -3.69 8.62
N LYS A 53 3.86 -4.69 8.65
CA LYS A 53 3.74 -5.70 7.59
C LYS A 53 3.06 -5.16 6.32
N SER A 54 2.46 -3.97 6.38
CA SER A 54 1.66 -3.38 5.29
C SER A 54 0.65 -4.38 4.71
N LYS A 55 -0.09 -5.05 5.60
CA LYS A 55 -0.90 -6.22 5.23
C LYS A 55 -2.27 -6.19 5.89
N CYS A 56 -3.30 -6.46 5.09
CA CYS A 56 -4.65 -6.73 5.56
C CYS A 56 -4.83 -8.21 5.92
N THR A 57 -5.44 -8.48 7.08
CA THR A 57 -5.60 -9.86 7.58
C THR A 57 -6.78 -9.98 8.54
N LYS A 58 -7.43 -11.16 8.58
CA LYS A 58 -8.38 -11.52 9.64
C LYS A 58 -7.65 -12.11 10.86
N GLN A 59 -6.53 -12.79 10.61
CA GLN A 59 -5.67 -13.35 11.65
C GLN A 59 -4.92 -12.25 12.43
N SER A 60 -4.29 -12.64 13.54
CA SER A 60 -3.48 -11.75 14.38
C SER A 60 -2.28 -11.13 13.64
N CYS A 61 -2.00 -9.87 13.94
CA CYS A 61 -0.79 -9.17 13.49
C CYS A 61 0.47 -9.50 14.30
N GLY A 62 0.38 -10.34 15.33
CA GLY A 62 1.49 -10.58 16.26
C GLY A 62 1.88 -9.28 16.99
N ASN A 63 3.18 -8.95 16.99
CA ASN A 63 3.72 -7.76 17.66
C ASN A 63 3.69 -6.48 16.80
N ASP A 64 2.86 -6.42 15.76
CA ASP A 64 2.75 -5.24 14.91
C ASP A 64 1.83 -4.18 15.55
N ASN A 65 1.94 -2.92 15.10
CA ASN A 65 0.90 -1.93 15.31
C ASN A 65 -0.32 -2.34 14.46
N ILE A 66 -1.50 -2.30 15.08
CA ILE A 66 -2.75 -2.77 14.49
C ILE A 66 -3.72 -1.62 14.34
N ILE A 67 -4.24 -1.41 13.13
CA ILE A 67 -5.38 -0.53 12.89
C ILE A 67 -6.62 -1.39 12.76
N PHE A 68 -7.59 -1.15 13.63
CA PHE A 68 -8.84 -1.87 13.69
C PHE A 68 -9.93 -1.17 12.87
N PRO A 69 -10.98 -1.91 12.45
CA PRO A 69 -12.22 -1.31 11.95
C PRO A 69 -12.81 -0.32 12.95
N LYS A 70 -13.55 0.66 12.42
CA LYS A 70 -14.09 1.78 13.20
C LYS A 70 -15.01 1.32 14.35
N GLU A 71 -15.62 0.15 14.21
CA GLU A 71 -16.57 -0.42 15.17
C GLU A 71 -15.90 -0.99 16.43
N TYR A 72 -14.57 -1.14 16.43
CA TYR A 72 -13.83 -1.66 17.57
C TYR A 72 -13.49 -0.56 18.57
N SER A 73 -13.61 -0.88 19.86
CA SER A 73 -13.13 -0.02 20.95
C SER A 73 -11.62 -0.14 21.12
N ALA A 74 -10.86 0.31 20.12
CA ALA A 74 -9.40 0.36 20.14
C ALA A 74 -8.90 1.79 19.89
N ILE A 75 -7.73 2.13 20.43
CA ILE A 75 -7.13 3.47 20.26
C ILE A 75 -6.92 3.79 18.78
N MET A 76 -6.40 2.83 18.01
CA MET A 76 -6.18 2.95 16.57
C MET A 76 -7.33 2.28 15.79
N ALA A 77 -8.55 2.80 15.91
CA ALA A 77 -9.73 2.32 15.19
C ALA A 77 -10.19 3.32 14.12
N GLY A 78 -10.30 2.88 12.88
CA GLY A 78 -10.81 3.67 11.75
C GLY A 78 -9.75 4.26 10.82
N PRO A 79 -10.17 4.80 9.65
CA PRO A 79 -9.29 5.18 8.54
C PRO A 79 -8.39 6.39 8.81
N GLN A 80 -8.72 7.20 9.81
CA GLN A 80 -7.90 8.35 10.21
C GLN A 80 -6.50 7.93 10.71
N PHE A 81 -6.33 6.68 11.14
CA PHE A 81 -5.06 6.12 11.59
C PHE A 81 -4.24 5.45 10.47
N CYS A 82 -4.79 5.31 9.25
CA CYS A 82 -4.08 4.71 8.13
C CYS A 82 -2.93 5.62 7.63
N PRO A 83 -1.71 5.08 7.42
CA PRO A 83 -0.64 5.74 6.68
C PRO A 83 -1.12 6.11 5.29
N ARG A 84 -1.24 7.41 5.00
CA ARG A 84 -1.82 7.90 3.74
C ARG A 84 -1.11 9.14 3.21
N VAL A 85 -1.22 9.34 1.90
CA VAL A 85 -0.90 10.62 1.28
C VAL A 85 -1.95 11.66 1.66
N VAL A 86 -1.52 12.90 1.84
CA VAL A 86 -2.40 14.04 2.08
C VAL A 86 -2.63 14.72 0.74
N GLU A 87 -3.89 14.77 0.30
CA GLU A 87 -4.26 15.44 -0.94
C GLU A 87 -3.90 16.93 -0.86
N PRO A 88 -3.20 17.48 -1.87
CA PRO A 88 -2.86 18.90 -1.89
C PRO A 88 -4.10 19.75 -2.14
N GLU A 89 -4.09 20.99 -1.64
CA GLU A 89 -5.16 21.96 -1.88
C GLU A 89 -5.26 22.34 -3.36
N GLU A 90 -4.11 22.37 -4.05
CA GLU A 90 -4.01 22.65 -5.48
C GLU A 90 -3.48 21.44 -6.25
N MET A 91 -3.95 21.29 -7.49
CA MET A 91 -3.48 20.23 -8.38
C MET A 91 -1.98 20.40 -8.67
N LEU A 92 -1.20 19.34 -8.45
CA LEU A 92 0.21 19.31 -8.79
C LEU A 92 0.37 19.45 -10.31
N THR A 93 1.17 20.43 -10.73
CA THR A 93 1.50 20.66 -12.13
C THR A 93 3.02 20.65 -12.29
N LEU A 94 3.48 20.00 -13.35
CA LEU A 94 4.88 19.83 -13.71
C LEU A 94 5.07 20.36 -15.13
N LYS A 95 6.20 21.00 -15.39
CA LYS A 95 6.55 21.49 -16.73
C LYS A 95 7.11 20.35 -17.58
N SER A 96 6.59 20.18 -18.80
CA SER A 96 7.10 19.19 -19.74
C SER A 96 8.55 19.45 -20.10
N GLY A 97 9.38 18.40 -20.09
CA GLY A 97 10.79 18.46 -20.49
C GLY A 97 11.71 19.17 -19.49
N ALA A 98 11.22 19.44 -18.27
CA ALA A 98 12.02 20.05 -17.20
C ALA A 98 12.26 19.06 -16.05
N LYS A 99 13.50 19.04 -15.56
CA LYS A 99 13.89 18.32 -14.34
C LYS A 99 13.22 18.97 -13.13
N GLN A 100 12.41 18.22 -12.39
CA GLN A 100 11.63 18.73 -11.25
C GLN A 100 11.61 17.72 -10.10
N ILE A 101 11.54 18.24 -8.88
CA ILE A 101 11.30 17.47 -7.66
C ILE A 101 9.80 17.44 -7.39
N ILE A 102 9.28 16.28 -7.03
CA ILE A 102 7.89 16.12 -6.59
C ILE A 102 7.87 16.04 -5.06
N GLU A 103 7.11 16.94 -4.43
CA GLU A 103 6.86 16.92 -2.99
C GLU A 103 5.50 16.26 -2.72
N VAL A 104 5.49 15.27 -1.82
CA VAL A 104 4.26 14.61 -1.37
C VAL A 104 4.15 14.70 0.14
N LYS A 105 3.07 15.32 0.63
CA LYS A 105 2.75 15.33 2.06
C LYS A 105 2.09 14.01 2.45
N ILE A 106 2.48 13.46 3.59
CA ILE A 106 1.94 12.20 4.14
C ILE A 106 1.55 12.37 5.61
N THR A 107 0.80 11.43 6.16
CA THR A 107 0.40 11.43 7.57
C THR A 107 0.34 10.01 8.15
N GLN A 108 0.21 9.90 9.47
CA GLN A 108 0.22 8.65 10.23
C GLN A 108 1.54 7.86 10.04
N ILE A 109 2.65 8.59 10.08
CA ILE A 109 4.00 8.02 10.05
C ILE A 109 4.35 7.55 11.46
N HIS A 110 4.84 6.32 11.57
CA HIS A 110 5.42 5.83 12.81
C HIS A 110 6.93 6.09 12.83
N LEU A 111 7.50 6.35 14.01
CA LEU A 111 8.92 6.70 14.17
C LEU A 111 9.88 5.73 13.46
N TYR A 112 9.61 4.44 13.51
CA TYR A 112 10.47 3.42 12.85
C TYR A 112 10.47 3.52 11.32
N MET A 113 9.41 4.06 10.69
CA MET A 113 9.35 4.22 9.24
C MET A 113 10.37 5.25 8.74
N ALA A 114 10.65 6.28 9.53
CA ALA A 114 11.58 7.36 9.17
C ALA A 114 13.00 6.85 8.86
N PHE A 115 13.39 5.70 9.41
CA PHE A 115 14.70 5.08 9.24
C PHE A 115 14.74 4.01 8.14
N THR A 116 13.69 3.90 7.32
CA THR A 116 13.63 2.97 6.20
C THR A 116 13.85 3.69 4.86
N PRO A 117 14.19 2.97 3.78
CA PRO A 117 14.27 3.58 2.46
C PRO A 117 12.91 4.07 1.95
N TRP A 118 12.89 5.29 1.44
CA TRP A 118 11.71 5.93 0.85
C TRP A 118 11.81 5.95 -0.67
N LYS A 119 10.67 5.77 -1.34
CA LYS A 119 10.58 5.83 -2.79
C LYS A 119 9.28 6.49 -3.21
N CYS A 120 9.29 7.11 -4.39
CA CYS A 120 8.08 7.54 -5.08
C CYS A 120 7.80 6.61 -6.25
N LYS A 121 6.58 6.11 -6.33
CA LYS A 121 6.06 5.32 -7.44
C LYS A 121 5.24 6.23 -8.32
N ILE A 122 5.71 6.48 -9.53
CA ILE A 122 5.11 7.43 -10.48
C ILE A 122 4.48 6.62 -11.62
N ASP A 123 3.20 6.88 -11.87
CA ASP A 123 2.47 6.40 -13.03
C ASP A 123 2.28 7.57 -13.99
N TYR A 124 2.87 7.45 -15.17
CA TYR A 124 2.78 8.47 -16.21
C TYR A 124 2.83 7.81 -17.57
N ASN A 125 1.91 8.18 -18.47
CA ASN A 125 1.85 7.66 -19.83
C ASN A 125 1.69 6.12 -19.92
N GLY A 126 1.05 5.49 -18.93
CA GLY A 126 0.92 4.04 -18.85
C GLY A 126 2.23 3.32 -18.50
N GLU A 127 3.30 4.07 -18.23
CA GLU A 127 4.55 3.57 -17.70
C GLU A 127 4.65 3.85 -16.21
N GLN A 128 5.22 2.89 -15.49
CA GLN A 128 5.43 2.99 -14.06
C GLN A 128 6.91 3.04 -13.75
N MET A 129 7.35 4.11 -13.12
CA MET A 129 8.72 4.29 -12.67
C MET A 129 8.76 4.41 -11.15
N THR A 130 9.88 4.02 -10.55
CA THR A 130 10.12 4.20 -9.11
C THR A 130 11.43 4.92 -8.92
N VAL A 131 11.39 6.03 -8.19
CA VAL A 131 12.58 6.84 -7.86
C VAL A 131 12.83 6.83 -6.36
N VAL A 132 14.08 7.05 -5.96
CA VAL A 132 14.42 7.23 -4.54
C VAL A 132 13.74 8.50 -4.03
N ALA A 133 13.46 8.55 -2.74
CA ALA A 133 12.91 9.73 -2.09
C ALA A 133 13.54 9.94 -0.72
N MET A 134 13.40 11.15 -0.18
CA MET A 134 13.81 11.50 1.17
C MET A 134 12.62 11.98 1.99
N LEU A 135 12.54 11.55 3.24
CA LEU A 135 11.56 12.06 4.20
C LEU A 135 12.17 13.24 4.96
N LEU A 136 11.46 14.37 5.00
CA LEU A 136 11.75 15.52 5.84
C LEU A 136 10.46 15.94 6.56
N GLY A 137 10.37 15.66 7.87
CA GLY A 137 9.15 15.88 8.64
C GLY A 137 8.01 14.97 8.16
N ASP A 138 6.94 15.57 7.64
CA ASP A 138 5.77 14.91 7.06
C ASP A 138 5.74 14.99 5.52
N LYS A 139 6.86 15.39 4.90
CA LYS A 139 7.00 15.56 3.45
C LYS A 139 8.00 14.58 2.86
N VAL A 140 7.63 13.94 1.78
CA VAL A 140 8.47 13.05 0.97
C VAL A 140 8.87 13.78 -0.29
N PHE A 141 10.17 13.97 -0.47
CA PHE A 141 10.77 14.60 -1.65
C PHE A 141 11.27 13.51 -2.58
N CYS A 142 10.57 13.30 -3.69
CA CYS A 142 11.00 12.38 -4.74
C CYS A 142 12.27 12.92 -5.40
N GLU A 143 13.21 12.04 -5.73
CA GLU A 143 14.36 12.41 -6.56
C GLU A 143 13.91 13.02 -7.89
N THR A 144 14.76 13.89 -8.43
CA THR A 144 14.47 14.67 -9.64
C THR A 144 14.03 13.79 -10.81
N VAL A 145 12.86 14.10 -11.37
CA VAL A 145 12.29 13.42 -12.54
C VAL A 145 12.25 14.33 -13.76
N LEU A 146 12.37 13.72 -14.94
CA LEU A 146 12.17 14.37 -16.22
C LEU A 146 10.97 13.72 -16.90
N LEU A 147 9.82 14.41 -16.89
CA LEU A 147 8.61 13.96 -17.56
C LEU A 147 8.36 14.83 -18.79
N THR A 148 8.09 14.19 -19.92
CA THR A 148 7.84 14.86 -21.19
C THR A 148 6.45 14.50 -21.69
N ASN A 149 5.69 15.50 -22.13
CA ASN A 149 4.44 15.31 -22.85
C ASN A 149 4.69 15.55 -24.35
N ASP A 150 4.83 14.46 -25.10
CA ASP A 150 5.07 14.51 -26.55
C ASP A 150 3.77 14.53 -27.38
N SER A 151 2.61 14.58 -26.74
CA SER A 151 1.33 14.65 -27.44
C SER A 151 0.91 16.07 -27.82
N HIS A 152 -0.09 16.17 -28.69
CA HIS A 152 -0.68 17.43 -29.12
C HIS A 152 -1.63 18.05 -28.06
N GLU A 153 -1.79 17.39 -26.92
CA GLU A 153 -2.63 17.87 -25.82
C GLU A 153 -1.84 18.83 -24.91
N PRO A 154 -2.48 19.89 -24.39
CA PRO A 154 -1.81 20.90 -23.53
C PRO A 154 -1.30 20.32 -22.22
N SER A 155 -1.86 19.20 -21.76
CA SER A 155 -1.34 18.50 -20.59
C SER A 155 -1.60 16.99 -20.66
N ARG A 156 -0.79 16.23 -19.93
CA ARG A 156 -0.99 14.80 -19.72
C ARG A 156 -1.01 14.48 -18.23
N SER A 157 -2.01 13.71 -17.80
CA SER A 157 -2.17 13.33 -16.40
C SER A 157 -1.24 12.19 -16.00
N GLY A 158 -0.87 12.18 -14.74
CA GLY A 158 -0.19 11.07 -14.06
C GLY A 158 -0.54 11.05 -12.58
N SER A 159 0.09 10.16 -11.83
CA SER A 159 -0.07 10.12 -10.38
C SER A 159 1.21 9.66 -9.68
N VAL A 160 1.37 10.07 -8.43
CA VAL A 160 2.50 9.66 -7.58
C VAL A 160 1.99 9.05 -6.27
N SER A 161 2.53 7.90 -5.90
CA SER A 161 2.33 7.25 -4.61
C SER A 161 3.64 7.18 -3.84
N VAL A 162 3.54 7.13 -2.51
CA VAL A 162 4.70 7.02 -1.62
C VAL A 162 4.87 5.57 -1.17
N LEU A 163 6.11 5.08 -1.23
CA LEU A 163 6.52 3.79 -0.72
C LEU A 163 7.56 3.96 0.40
N TRP A 164 7.46 3.11 1.41
CA TRP A 164 8.46 2.97 2.48
C TRP A 164 8.92 1.52 2.57
N ASP A 165 10.08 1.27 3.18
CA ASP A 165 10.70 -0.06 3.25
C ASP A 165 10.64 -0.78 1.90
N TYR A 166 11.11 -0.08 0.86
CA TYR A 166 11.19 -0.48 -0.54
C TYR A 166 9.87 -0.62 -1.31
N SER A 167 8.82 -1.22 -0.74
CA SER A 167 7.63 -1.61 -1.49
C SER A 167 6.29 -1.37 -0.78
N LYS A 168 6.30 -0.97 0.48
CA LYS A 168 5.08 -0.80 1.28
C LYS A 168 4.45 0.55 0.96
N SER A 169 3.23 0.55 0.46
CA SER A 169 2.55 1.76 0.01
C SER A 169 1.82 2.49 1.13
N PHE A 170 1.90 3.82 1.10
CA PHE A 170 0.89 4.65 1.75
C PHE A 170 -0.43 4.57 0.96
N ASP A 171 -1.55 4.70 1.65
CA ASP A 171 -2.85 4.78 1.01
C ASP A 171 -2.95 6.05 0.15
N GLY A 172 -3.50 5.89 -1.06
CA GLY A 172 -3.76 6.96 -2.01
C GLY A 172 -2.59 7.33 -2.93
N SER A 173 -2.84 8.31 -3.79
CA SER A 173 -1.87 8.90 -4.70
C SER A 173 -2.21 10.37 -4.93
N ILE A 174 -1.21 11.17 -5.32
CA ILE A 174 -1.42 12.55 -5.73
C ILE A 174 -1.52 12.60 -7.25
N PRO A 175 -2.64 13.04 -7.82
CA PRO A 175 -2.74 13.27 -9.26
C PRO A 175 -1.89 14.49 -9.65
N PHE A 176 -1.25 14.43 -10.81
CA PHE A 176 -0.54 15.57 -11.40
C PHE A 176 -0.80 15.71 -12.88
N LYS A 177 -0.45 16.89 -13.42
CA LYS A 177 -0.44 17.16 -14.86
C LYS A 177 0.94 17.61 -15.33
N VAL A 178 1.41 17.04 -16.43
CA VAL A 178 2.61 17.51 -17.15
C VAL A 178 2.17 18.46 -18.26
N CYS A 179 2.46 19.75 -18.09
CA CYS A 179 1.99 20.84 -18.95
C CYS A 179 2.96 21.16 -20.09
N ARG A 180 2.39 21.39 -21.27
CA ARG A 180 3.05 21.93 -22.46
C ARG A 180 2.85 23.44 -22.51
N CYS A 181 3.85 24.20 -22.05
CA CYS A 181 3.75 25.66 -21.94
C CYS A 181 3.67 26.41 -23.28
N ASP A 182 4.05 25.75 -24.37
CA ASP A 182 3.84 26.21 -25.74
C ASP A 182 2.37 26.13 -26.18
N LEU A 183 1.58 25.24 -25.57
CA LEU A 183 0.15 25.06 -25.86
C LEU A 183 -0.76 25.70 -24.81
N ASP A 184 -0.34 25.66 -23.54
CA ASP A 184 -1.04 26.29 -22.41
C ASP A 184 -0.03 27.05 -21.51
N PRO A 185 0.23 28.33 -21.82
CA PRO A 185 1.13 29.17 -21.02
C PRO A 185 0.54 29.54 -19.65
N LEU A 186 -0.76 29.32 -19.43
CA LEU A 186 -1.42 29.66 -18.17
C LEU A 186 -1.33 28.55 -17.13
N CYS A 187 -0.88 27.34 -17.50
CA CYS A 187 -0.64 26.30 -16.53
C CYS A 187 0.35 26.76 -15.44
N ASN A 188 0.03 26.49 -14.17
CA ASN A 188 0.80 26.93 -13.01
C ASN A 188 2.29 26.55 -13.08
N ALA A 189 2.63 25.44 -13.74
CA ALA A 189 4.02 25.01 -13.93
C ALA A 189 4.82 25.87 -14.92
N CYS A 190 4.17 26.64 -15.80
CA CYS A 190 4.81 27.44 -16.82
C CYS A 190 5.35 28.78 -16.30
N ASN A 191 4.78 29.25 -15.20
CA ASN A 191 5.13 30.51 -14.54
C ASN A 191 6.11 30.33 -13.37
N LYS A 192 6.38 29.08 -12.97
CA LYS A 192 7.41 28.77 -11.99
C LYS A 192 8.77 28.86 -12.69
N LEU A 193 9.60 29.81 -12.25
CA LEU A 193 11.00 29.86 -12.64
C LEU A 193 11.62 28.52 -12.26
N THR A 194 12.14 27.79 -13.25
CA THR A 194 12.98 26.62 -13.00
C THR A 194 14.28 27.15 -12.39
N ASP A 195 14.48 26.95 -11.09
CA ASP A 195 15.79 27.19 -10.48
C ASP A 195 16.80 26.30 -11.23
N ALA A 196 17.71 26.97 -11.95
CA ALA A 196 18.72 26.37 -12.82
C ALA A 196 19.88 25.77 -12.01
#